data_AF-A0A1C3D1S6-F1
#
_entry.id   AF-A0A1C3D1S6-F1
#
_cell.length_a   1.000
_cell.length_b   1.000
_cell.length_c   1.000
_cell.angle_alpha   90.00
_cell.angle_beta   90.00
_cell.angle_gamma   90.00
#
_symmetry.space_group_name_H-M   'P 1'
#
loop_
_entity.id
_entity.type
_entity.pdbx_description
1 polymer ?
#
loop_
_entity_poly.entity_id
_entity_poly.type
_entity_poly.pdbx_seq_one_letter_code
_entity_poly.pdbx_strand_id
1 'polypeptide(L)'
;MKMKWWQVGSLGIQHVLAMYAGAIVVPLIVGGALIAMFGMVIAYGVKMLGQVDLTVQENLLIIACSVGVGLGVTAVPNLFAELPTGLRILTDSGIVAGSMTAIILNAVFHFGKARKSAALPLQEQKIS
;
A
#
# COMPACT_ATOMS: atom_id res chain seq x y z
N MET A 1 -13.21 -44.58 39.17
CA MET A 1 -12.78 -43.71 38.06
C MET A 1 -11.26 -43.85 37.89
N LYS A 2 -10.76 -44.93 37.26
CA LYS A 2 -9.31 -45.19 37.11
C LYS A 2 -8.81 -44.49 35.84
N MET A 3 -8.26 -43.30 35.99
CA MET A 3 -7.58 -42.60 34.90
C MET A 3 -6.34 -43.40 34.51
N LYS A 4 -6.36 -43.96 33.30
CA LYS A 4 -5.25 -44.70 32.70
C LYS A 4 -4.09 -43.71 32.51
N TRP A 5 -3.12 -43.75 33.42
CA TRP A 5 -1.93 -42.89 33.45
C TRP A 5 -1.13 -42.90 32.12
N TRP A 6 -1.30 -43.94 31.32
CA TRP A 6 -0.74 -44.06 29.97
C TRP A 6 -1.38 -43.11 28.94
N GLN A 7 -2.61 -42.63 29.17
CA GLN A 7 -3.29 -41.72 28.24
C GLN A 7 -2.84 -40.27 28.38
N VAL A 8 -2.46 -39.82 29.59
CA VAL A 8 -1.98 -38.45 29.81
C VAL A 8 -0.63 -38.18 29.12
N GLY A 9 0.26 -39.18 29.05
CA GLY A 9 1.50 -39.06 28.26
C GLY A 9 1.24 -38.90 26.75
N SER A 10 0.31 -39.70 26.20
CA SER A 10 -0.08 -39.62 24.79
C SER A 10 -0.79 -38.30 24.44
N LEU A 11 -1.66 -37.80 25.31
CA LEU A 11 -2.35 -36.51 25.14
C LEU A 11 -1.40 -35.32 25.16
N GLY A 12 -0.37 -35.35 26.01
CA GLY A 12 0.66 -34.31 26.06
C GLY A 12 1.47 -34.23 24.76
N ILE A 13 1.86 -35.38 24.21
CA ILE A 13 2.57 -35.46 22.92
C ILE A 13 1.68 -34.95 21.78
N GLN A 14 0.40 -35.34 21.74
CA GLN A 14 -0.53 -34.85 20.72
C GLN A 14 -0.71 -33.32 20.76
N HIS A 15 -0.75 -32.72 21.97
CA HIS A 15 -0.84 -31.26 22.11
C HIS A 15 0.41 -30.54 21.57
N VAL A 16 1.60 -31.02 21.90
CA VAL A 16 2.85 -30.41 21.43
C VAL A 16 2.96 -30.52 19.91
N LEU A 17 2.62 -31.68 19.33
CA LEU A 17 2.61 -31.85 17.88
C LEU A 17 1.58 -30.94 17.20
N ALA A 18 0.38 -30.83 17.76
CA ALA A 18 -0.67 -29.95 17.22
C ALA A 18 -0.27 -28.47 17.31
N MET A 19 0.34 -28.05 18.42
CA MET A 19 0.83 -26.68 18.59
C MET A 19 1.97 -26.36 17.62
N TYR A 20 2.93 -27.27 17.47
CA TYR A 20 4.07 -27.10 16.55
C TYR A 20 3.61 -27.06 15.10
N ALA A 21 2.67 -27.95 14.72
CA ALA A 21 2.04 -27.92 13.40
C ALA A 21 1.33 -26.58 13.16
N GLY A 22 0.52 -26.10 14.12
CA GLY A 22 -0.14 -24.80 14.00
C GLY A 22 0.83 -23.62 13.91
N ALA A 23 1.88 -23.61 14.74
CA ALA A 23 2.85 -22.53 14.80
C ALA A 23 3.70 -22.40 13.53
N ILE A 24 3.92 -23.49 12.79
CA ILE A 24 4.78 -23.49 11.60
C ILE A 24 3.97 -23.47 10.31
N VAL A 25 2.93 -24.30 10.23
CA VAL A 25 2.12 -24.43 9.01
C VAL A 25 1.35 -23.13 8.75
N VAL A 26 0.84 -22.46 9.80
CA VAL A 26 0.06 -21.22 9.63
C VAL A 26 0.92 -20.09 9.05
N PRO A 27 2.09 -19.71 9.60
CA PRO A 27 2.92 -18.67 8.98
C PRO A 27 3.42 -19.02 7.58
N LEU A 28 3.66 -20.30 7.28
CA LEU A 28 4.07 -20.75 5.94
C LEU A 28 2.99 -20.49 4.89
N ILE A 29 1.76 -20.89 5.17
CA ILE A 29 0.64 -20.72 4.23
C ILE A 29 0.23 -19.25 4.14
N VAL A 30 0.10 -18.57 5.29
CA VAL A 30 -0.29 -17.16 5.34
C VAL A 30 0.80 -16.29 4.71
N GLY A 31 2.08 -16.56 4.95
CA GLY A 31 3.19 -15.87 4.31
C GLY A 31 3.14 -16.00 2.78
N GLY A 32 2.91 -17.21 2.26
CA GLY A 32 2.76 -17.44 0.82
C GLY A 32 1.53 -16.72 0.23
N ALA A 33 0.39 -16.80 0.91
CA ALA A 33 -0.84 -16.12 0.49
C ALA A 33 -0.70 -14.60 0.49
N LEU A 34 -0.04 -14.03 1.50
CA LEU A 34 0.23 -12.60 1.60
C LEU A 34 1.11 -12.11 0.45
N ILE A 35 2.16 -12.85 0.07
CA ILE A 35 3.02 -12.48 -1.05
C ILE A 35 2.20 -12.38 -2.35
N ALA A 36 1.35 -13.38 -2.62
CA ALA A 36 0.49 -13.37 -3.81
C ALA A 36 -0.49 -12.18 -3.80
N MET A 37 -1.09 -11.88 -2.64
CA MET A 37 -2.05 -10.77 -2.51
C MET A 37 -1.37 -9.41 -2.65
N PHE A 38 -0.22 -9.19 -1.99
CA PHE A 38 0.56 -7.96 -2.13
C PHE A 38 1.09 -7.78 -3.56
N GLY A 39 1.57 -8.85 -4.20
CA GLY A 39 1.99 -8.82 -5.60
C GLY A 39 0.86 -8.36 -6.53
N MET A 40 -0.35 -8.87 -6.32
CA MET A 40 -1.53 -8.45 -7.08
C MET A 40 -1.91 -6.98 -6.82
N VAL A 41 -1.87 -6.52 -5.57
CA VAL A 41 -2.11 -5.11 -5.21
C VAL A 41 -1.11 -4.18 -5.93
N ILE A 42 0.17 -4.54 -5.95
CA ILE A 42 1.21 -3.78 -6.66
C ILE A 42 0.95 -3.76 -8.16
N ALA A 43 0.62 -4.91 -8.76
CA ALA A 43 0.31 -5.00 -10.19
C ALA A 43 -0.89 -4.12 -10.58
N TYR A 44 -1.94 -4.08 -9.77
CA TYR A 44 -3.07 -3.17 -9.98
C TYR A 44 -2.67 -1.70 -9.84
N GLY A 45 -1.79 -1.36 -8.90
CA GLY A 45 -1.22 -0.02 -8.77
C GLY A 45 -0.49 0.43 -10.04
N VAL A 46 0.38 -0.42 -10.58
CA VAL A 46 1.09 -0.15 -11.84
C VAL A 46 0.12 -0.05 -13.02
N LYS A 47 -0.90 -0.92 -13.09
CA LYS A 47 -1.94 -0.85 -14.13
C LYS A 47 -2.71 0.46 -14.10
N MET A 48 -3.04 0.97 -12.92
CA MET A 48 -3.73 2.25 -12.76
C MET A 48 -2.87 3.42 -13.27
N LEU A 49 -1.56 3.40 -13.01
CA LEU A 49 -0.61 4.38 -13.56
C LEU A 49 -0.50 4.28 -15.10
N GLY A 50 -0.75 3.11 -15.68
CA GLY A 50 -0.79 2.95 -17.15
C GLY A 50 -1.98 3.64 -17.83
N GLN A 51 -2.99 4.07 -17.07
CA GLN A 51 -4.14 4.81 -17.61
C GLN A 51 -3.90 6.33 -17.69
N VAL A 52 -2.80 6.84 -17.12
CA VAL A 52 -2.46 8.27 -17.16
C VAL A 52 -1.40 8.57 -18.21
N ASP A 53 -1.42 9.77 -18.79
CA ASP A 53 -0.43 10.21 -19.78
C ASP A 53 0.95 10.40 -19.14
N LEU A 54 1.82 9.39 -19.28
CA LEU A 54 3.20 9.42 -18.76
C LEU A 54 4.18 10.24 -19.62
N THR A 55 3.77 10.65 -20.82
CA THR A 55 4.54 11.57 -21.67
C THR A 55 4.59 12.97 -21.06
N VAL A 56 3.59 13.33 -20.26
CA VAL A 56 3.53 14.61 -19.56
C VAL A 56 4.51 14.57 -18.39
N GLN A 57 5.53 15.44 -18.43
CA GLN A 57 6.57 15.53 -17.41
C GLN A 57 5.99 15.83 -16.01
N GLU A 58 4.90 16.59 -15.92
CA GLU A 58 4.20 16.88 -14.67
C GLU A 58 3.70 15.59 -14.00
N ASN A 59 3.01 14.72 -14.74
CA ASN A 59 2.50 13.45 -14.23
C ASN A 59 3.63 12.52 -13.79
N LEU A 60 4.69 12.41 -14.59
CA LEU A 60 5.85 11.58 -14.27
C LEU A 60 6.57 12.08 -13.01
N LEU A 61 6.71 13.40 -12.84
CA LEU A 61 7.33 14.01 -11.66
C LEU A 61 6.47 13.80 -10.41
N ILE A 62 5.15 13.92 -10.50
CA ILE A 62 4.21 13.60 -9.40
C ILE A 62 4.41 12.14 -8.93
N ILE A 63 4.48 11.19 -9.86
CA ILE A 63 4.68 9.77 -9.57
C ILE A 63 6.05 9.55 -8.91
N ALA A 64 7.12 10.08 -9.50
CA ALA A 64 8.49 9.90 -9.00
C ALA A 64 8.68 10.48 -7.59
N CYS A 65 8.21 11.71 -7.34
CA CYS A 65 8.30 12.34 -6.02
C CYS A 65 7.45 11.62 -4.98
N SER A 66 6.21 11.24 -5.31
CA SER A 66 5.33 10.58 -4.34
C SER A 66 5.82 9.19 -3.92
N VAL A 67 6.31 8.40 -4.87
CA VAL A 67 6.92 7.08 -4.59
C VAL A 67 8.23 7.26 -3.82
N GLY A 68 9.08 8.22 -4.22
CA GLY A 68 10.34 8.50 -3.55
C GLY A 68 10.16 8.94 -2.10
N VAL A 69 9.21 9.85 -1.83
CA VAL A 69 8.89 10.28 -0.46
C VAL A 69 8.24 9.16 0.33
N GLY A 70 7.26 8.45 -0.24
CA GLY A 70 6.59 7.34 0.43
C GLY A 70 7.53 6.21 0.85
N LEU A 71 8.45 5.80 -0.04
CA LEU A 71 9.50 4.84 0.28
C LEU A 71 10.53 5.43 1.25
N GLY A 72 10.89 6.70 1.10
CA GLY A 72 11.85 7.40 1.94
C GLY A 72 11.45 7.45 3.40
N VAL A 73 10.18 7.76 3.71
CA VAL A 73 9.72 7.80 5.12
C VAL A 73 9.68 6.40 5.75
N THR A 74 9.42 5.35 4.97
CA THR A 74 9.45 3.95 5.48
C THR A 74 10.86 3.40 5.63
N ALA A 75 11.81 3.83 4.80
CA ALA A 75 13.19 3.34 4.83
C ALA A 75 13.98 3.91 6.01
N VAL A 76 13.67 5.14 6.43
CA VAL A 76 14.38 5.81 7.52
C VAL A 76 13.38 6.43 8.52
N PRO A 77 12.75 5.61 9.39
CA PRO A 77 11.76 6.10 10.35
C PRO A 77 12.35 7.04 11.40
N ASN A 78 13.67 6.96 11.64
CA ASN A 78 14.37 7.82 12.60
C ASN A 78 14.48 9.29 12.16
N LEU A 79 14.35 9.61 10.85
CA LEU A 79 14.37 10.99 10.37
C LEU A 79 13.22 11.85 10.92
N PHE A 80 12.13 11.21 11.35
CA PHE A 80 10.91 11.87 11.82
C PHE A 80 10.70 11.69 13.34
N ALA A 81 11.72 11.19 14.07
CA ALA A 81 11.64 10.93 15.52
C ALA A 81 11.53 12.22 16.36
N GLU A 82 12.11 13.31 15.88
CA GLU A 82 12.13 14.65 16.51
C GLU A 82 10.86 15.48 16.21
N LEU A 83 9.93 14.98 15.40
CA LEU A 83 8.73 15.72 15.02
C LEU A 83 7.60 15.58 16.07
N PRO A 84 6.76 16.63 16.20
CA PRO A 84 5.62 16.61 17.12
C PRO A 84 4.64 15.48 16.75
N THR A 85 4.02 14.90 17.78
CA THR A 85 3.24 13.64 17.72
C THR A 85 2.19 13.61 16.59
N GLY A 86 1.58 14.75 16.26
CA GLY A 86 0.59 14.83 15.18
C GLY A 86 1.16 14.56 13.78
N LEU A 87 2.37 15.02 13.48
CA LEU A 87 3.02 14.77 12.19
C LEU A 87 3.59 13.35 12.11
N ARG A 88 4.05 12.83 13.24
CA ARG A 88 4.68 11.51 13.33
C ARG A 88 3.72 10.39 12.94
N ILE A 89 2.45 10.50 13.34
CA ILE A 89 1.37 9.56 12.97
C ILE A 89 1.14 9.53 11.45
N LEU A 90 1.27 10.67 10.76
CA LEU A 90 1.13 10.73 9.31
C LEU A 90 2.36 10.18 8.59
N THR A 91 3.57 10.41 9.12
CA THR A 91 4.83 9.94 8.53
C THR A 91 5.17 8.49 8.87
N ASP A 92 4.51 7.88 9.86
CA ASP A 92 4.67 6.46 10.22
C ASP A 92 4.23 5.51 9.09
N SER A 93 3.41 5.99 8.14
CA SER A 93 2.97 5.21 6.99
C SER A 93 3.44 5.84 5.67
N GLY A 94 4.32 5.13 4.96
CA GLY A 94 4.80 5.56 3.63
C GLY A 94 3.71 5.69 2.58
N ILE A 95 2.63 4.93 2.72
CA ILE A 95 1.47 5.00 1.83
C ILE A 95 0.78 6.36 1.99
N VAL A 96 0.58 6.81 3.23
CA VAL A 96 -0.07 8.09 3.53
C VAL A 96 0.81 9.25 3.13
N ALA A 97 2.10 9.23 3.50
CA ALA A 97 3.05 10.28 3.14
C ALA A 97 3.21 10.42 1.61
N GLY A 98 3.33 9.30 0.89
CA GLY A 98 3.40 9.28 -0.57
C GLY A 98 2.11 9.81 -1.21
N SER A 99 0.94 9.37 -0.73
CA SER A 99 -0.36 9.80 -1.25
C SER A 99 -0.61 11.29 -1.03
N MET A 100 -0.27 11.79 0.16
CA MET A 100 -0.37 13.21 0.48
C MET A 100 0.54 14.05 -0.42
N THR A 101 1.77 13.58 -0.64
CA THR A 101 2.72 14.22 -1.58
C THR A 101 2.17 14.23 -3.01
N ALA A 102 1.59 13.11 -3.47
CA ALA A 102 0.97 13.02 -4.79
C ALA A 102 -0.19 14.00 -4.96
N ILE A 103 -1.09 14.07 -3.97
CA ILE A 103 -2.24 14.98 -3.99
C ILE A 103 -1.79 16.44 -4.02
N ILE A 104 -0.82 16.80 -3.18
CA ILE A 104 -0.29 18.17 -3.10
C ILE A 104 0.35 18.56 -4.43
N LEU A 105 1.25 17.74 -4.98
CA LEU A 105 1.89 18.04 -6.27
C LEU A 105 0.88 18.07 -7.42
N ASN A 106 -0.05 17.09 -7.47
CA ASN A 106 -1.09 17.05 -8.49
C ASN A 106 -1.93 18.33 -8.47
N ALA A 107 -2.31 18.80 -7.28
CA ALA A 107 -3.03 20.04 -7.13
C ALA A 107 -2.17 21.22 -7.64
N VAL A 108 -0.92 21.37 -7.17
CA VAL A 108 -0.01 22.46 -7.57
C VAL A 108 0.17 22.56 -9.09
N PHE A 109 0.40 21.44 -9.78
CA PHE A 109 0.59 21.44 -11.23
C PHE A 109 -0.72 21.67 -12.02
N HIS A 110 -1.86 21.18 -11.52
CA HIS A 110 -3.14 21.27 -12.22
C HIS A 110 -4.05 22.43 -11.78
N PHE A 111 -3.71 23.19 -10.73
CA PHE A 111 -4.48 24.34 -10.22
C PHE A 111 -4.78 25.42 -11.29
N GLY A 112 -3.99 25.49 -12.37
CA GLY A 112 -4.22 26.41 -13.51
C GLY A 112 -4.93 25.80 -14.73
N LYS A 113 -4.85 24.49 -14.95
CA LYS A 113 -5.34 23.82 -16.18
C LYS A 113 -6.83 23.44 -16.11
N ALA A 114 -7.39 23.27 -14.91
CA ALA A 114 -8.80 22.95 -14.69
C ALA A 114 -9.78 23.99 -15.30
N ARG A 115 -9.33 25.23 -15.53
CA ARG A 115 -10.14 26.29 -16.16
C ARG A 115 -10.22 26.20 -17.68
N LYS A 116 -9.31 25.47 -18.34
CA LYS A 116 -9.22 25.45 -19.82
C LYS A 116 -10.13 24.41 -20.47
N SER A 117 -10.53 23.37 -19.73
CA SER A 117 -11.45 22.34 -20.24
C SER A 117 -12.94 22.72 -20.12
N ALA A 118 -13.28 23.77 -19.37
CA ALA A 118 -14.63 24.32 -19.30
C ALA A 118 -14.92 25.39 -20.37
N ALA A 119 -13.96 25.66 -21.26
CA ALA A 119 -14.05 26.68 -22.31
C ALA A 119 -14.06 26.10 -23.73
N LEU A 120 -14.44 24.83 -23.90
CA LEU A 120 -14.76 24.30 -25.22
C LEU A 120 -16.28 24.42 -25.45
N PRO A 121 -16.72 25.34 -26.34
CA PRO A 121 -18.13 25.50 -26.66
C PRO A 121 -18.66 24.27 -27.39
N LEU A 122 -19.92 23.98 -27.13
CA LEU A 122 -20.81 23.11 -27.88
C LEU A 122 -20.90 23.58 -29.34
N GLN A 123 -19.95 23.22 -30.20
CA GLN A 123 -20.00 23.32 -31.67
C GLN A 123 -19.02 22.25 -32.19
N GLU A 124 -19.43 21.03 -32.53
CA GLU A 124 -19.88 20.71 -33.87
C GLU A 124 -20.61 19.35 -33.88
N GLN A 125 -21.76 19.28 -33.19
CA GLN A 125 -22.79 18.28 -33.48
C GLN A 125 -23.68 18.86 -34.59
N LYS A 126 -23.09 19.07 -35.77
CA LYS A 126 -23.82 19.38 -37.01
C LYS A 126 -23.29 18.51 -38.13
N ILE A 127 -24.13 17.54 -38.50
CA ILE A 127 -24.34 17.05 -39.87
C ILE A 127 -23.22 16.15 -40.42
N SER A 128 -23.44 14.84 -40.37
CA SER A 128 -23.69 14.06 -41.59
C SER A 128 -24.41 12.76 -41.28
#